data_AF-A0A7R7A634-F1
#
_entry.id   AF-A0A7R7A634-F1
#
_cell.length_a   1.000
_cell.length_b   1.000
_cell.length_c   1.000
_cell.angle_alpha   90.00
_cell.angle_beta   90.00
_cell.angle_gamma   90.00
#
_symmetry.space_group_name_H-M   'P 1'
#
loop_
_entity.id
_entity.type
_entity.pdbx_description
1 polymer ?
#
loop_
_entity_poly.entity_id
_entity_poly.type
_entity_poly.pdbx_seq_one_letter_code
_entity_poly.pdbx_strand_id
1 'polypeptide(L)'
;MGLFGFGKKKNQPQEKKSASVKKVILNKRADERYKVTGMQTNLGEVVDITKRSIAIAIKEKKLQEGDSIEITIEGIPYTAQVSVVYKNRVAFRLEEEIPLEVIQKYVPHTEVKTTQSVKEFDPSSMLQDEEVEINRAIINLMLEIEDPNTTIEKLEKNIEKVPKLYATILKRANSIEKARAARVKTIKEAIARLGFDEIKTIIYEFVNYDLNITNVNLPYFKNFDIYNILINALFKKIAPLASFNDVKSEGQSLIGMSYMGSSLLSKQNAKLQEYYRGVDELYHFCMREFERAEVGQDLLEINRIYFLEVLKVFTYLYDGFVLAYFDKVPHYTNRQKLMLSERKLKFSYVAYLVLLAMEYIVDKNKYSGYILLNRLKRYGLSLQEAKTFLNNIITEVNSYLEKMDAEKKIEFVKFPTVSYSLENYLGTGIYFDYVRARLESVNKEHNRVALRYDDEVYAHLVLEKILNFDDYRFHKVPFVVIDVQNLEDEDLPLDQFSSFDMVIFKNIDRLPQRLFQDFAKIYKDFEGDVIVTYSMHSFIDYTNPDLFTLIHSDIVYLPQESLSVIYAMKLLQNTLQQCKDFSGKECNIEEFKGKKFNSREIIAECVKRF
;
A
#
# COMPACT_ATOMS: atom_id res chain seq x y z
N MET A 1 -30.13 -41.81 -65.56
CA MET A 1 -31.22 -42.52 -64.85
C MET A 1 -30.83 -42.65 -63.39
N GLY A 2 -31.64 -42.11 -62.46
CA GLY A 2 -31.70 -42.36 -61.00
C GLY A 2 -30.44 -42.12 -60.15
N LEU A 3 -30.47 -41.70 -58.88
CA LEU A 3 -31.53 -41.45 -57.88
C LEU A 3 -30.92 -40.64 -56.71
N PHE A 4 -31.70 -39.66 -56.23
CA PHE A 4 -31.86 -39.08 -54.88
C PHE A 4 -30.80 -39.21 -53.76
N GLY A 5 -30.57 -38.07 -53.08
CA GLY A 5 -29.97 -37.98 -51.74
C GLY A 5 -29.99 -36.58 -51.10
N PHE A 6 -31.17 -36.17 -50.61
CA PHE A 6 -31.49 -35.19 -49.54
C PHE A 6 -30.79 -33.81 -49.44
N GLY A 7 -31.63 -32.76 -49.54
CA GLY A 7 -31.34 -31.43 -49.01
C GLY A 7 -31.70 -31.29 -47.52
N LYS A 8 -30.88 -30.51 -46.79
CA LYS A 8 -31.26 -29.82 -45.54
C LYS A 8 -30.63 -28.42 -45.50
N LYS A 9 -31.47 -27.46 -45.09
CA LYS A 9 -31.29 -26.02 -44.92
C LYS A 9 -29.93 -25.62 -44.32
N LYS A 10 -29.21 -24.72 -45.00
CA LYS A 10 -28.28 -23.79 -44.33
C LYS A 10 -29.06 -22.56 -43.86
N ASN A 11 -29.34 -22.51 -42.56
CA ASN A 11 -29.70 -21.27 -41.88
C ASN A 11 -28.51 -20.32 -41.99
N GLN A 12 -28.68 -19.19 -42.69
CA GLN A 12 -27.84 -18.03 -42.46
C GLN A 12 -28.11 -17.56 -41.02
N PRO A 13 -27.07 -17.32 -40.20
CA PRO A 13 -27.26 -16.72 -38.89
C PRO A 13 -27.83 -15.33 -39.11
N GLN A 14 -29.00 -15.09 -38.50
CA GLN A 14 -29.56 -13.76 -38.34
C GLN A 14 -28.46 -12.82 -37.83
N GLU A 15 -28.24 -11.73 -38.56
CA GLU A 15 -27.67 -10.52 -37.98
C GLU A 15 -28.45 -10.20 -36.71
N LYS A 16 -27.89 -10.58 -35.55
CA LYS A 16 -28.29 -9.98 -34.29
C LYS A 16 -27.94 -8.51 -34.43
N LYS A 17 -28.94 -7.72 -34.81
CA LYS A 17 -29.01 -6.28 -34.57
C LYS A 17 -28.39 -6.05 -33.20
N SER A 18 -27.15 -5.56 -33.18
CA SER A 18 -26.53 -5.04 -31.98
C SER A 18 -27.53 -4.02 -31.46
N ALA A 19 -28.16 -4.32 -30.34
CA ALA A 19 -28.92 -3.33 -29.62
C ALA A 19 -27.97 -2.16 -29.43
N SER A 20 -28.23 -1.06 -30.14
CA SER A 20 -27.49 0.17 -29.97
C SER A 20 -27.57 0.48 -28.49
N VAL A 21 -26.45 0.30 -27.78
CA VAL A 21 -26.30 0.74 -26.40
C VAL A 21 -26.67 2.21 -26.45
N LYS A 22 -27.85 2.56 -25.94
CA LYS A 22 -28.19 3.96 -25.73
C LYS A 22 -27.06 4.49 -24.87
N LYS A 23 -26.19 5.32 -25.45
CA LYS A 23 -25.22 6.11 -24.69
C LYS A 23 -26.05 6.88 -23.67
N VAL A 24 -26.10 6.37 -22.44
CA VAL A 24 -26.60 7.15 -21.31
C VAL A 24 -25.52 8.19 -21.10
N ILE A 25 -25.79 9.40 -21.57
CA ILE A 25 -24.90 10.55 -21.37
C ILE A 25 -25.04 10.92 -19.90
N LEU A 26 -24.10 10.46 -19.07
CA LEU A 26 -23.84 11.08 -17.78
C LEU A 26 -23.51 12.55 -18.04
N ASN A 27 -24.21 13.45 -17.35
CA ASN A 27 -23.91 14.87 -17.44
C ASN A 27 -22.52 15.07 -16.83
N LYS A 28 -21.49 15.27 -17.66
CA LYS A 28 -20.10 15.45 -17.22
C LYS A 28 -19.92 16.61 -16.22
N ARG A 29 -20.83 17.58 -16.22
CA ARG A 29 -20.85 18.67 -15.24
C ARG A 29 -21.44 18.29 -13.89
N ALA A 30 -22.16 17.17 -13.77
CA ALA A 30 -22.69 16.69 -12.49
C ALA A 30 -21.58 16.24 -11.54
N ASP A 31 -20.42 15.87 -12.09
CA ASP A 31 -19.33 15.27 -11.33
C ASP A 31 -18.45 16.33 -10.63
N GLU A 32 -18.35 17.55 -11.20
CA GLU A 32 -17.75 18.71 -10.53
C GLU A 32 -18.59 19.24 -9.36
N ARG A 33 -19.83 18.77 -9.20
CA ARG A 33 -20.79 19.31 -8.23
C ARG A 33 -20.72 18.59 -6.89
N TYR A 34 -20.78 19.37 -5.83
CA TYR A 34 -20.93 18.93 -4.46
C TYR A 34 -22.39 18.59 -4.18
N LYS A 35 -22.62 17.39 -3.63
CA LYS A 35 -23.93 17.03 -3.08
C LYS A 35 -24.13 17.78 -1.78
N VAL A 36 -25.30 18.38 -1.61
CA VAL A 36 -25.68 19.12 -0.40
C VAL A 36 -26.94 18.53 0.20
N THR A 37 -27.07 18.60 1.51
CA THR A 37 -28.26 18.14 2.25
C THR A 37 -28.78 19.27 3.14
N GLY A 38 -30.08 19.55 3.07
CA GLY A 38 -30.72 20.55 3.93
C GLY A 38 -30.51 22.01 3.53
N MET A 39 -29.86 22.27 2.38
CA MET A 39 -29.73 23.63 1.84
C MET A 39 -31.03 24.04 1.14
N GLN A 40 -31.65 25.11 1.60
CA GLN A 40 -32.90 25.65 1.07
C GLN A 40 -32.68 26.97 0.36
N THR A 41 -33.45 27.19 -0.71
CA THR A 41 -33.53 28.47 -1.43
C THR A 41 -34.98 28.94 -1.46
N ASN A 42 -35.19 30.17 -1.94
CA ASN A 42 -36.52 30.69 -2.28
C ASN A 42 -37.26 29.86 -3.35
N LEU A 43 -36.57 29.00 -4.11
CA LEU A 43 -37.16 28.17 -5.18
C LEU A 43 -37.35 26.69 -4.79
N GLY A 44 -36.70 26.24 -3.72
CA GLY A 44 -36.75 24.85 -3.27
C GLY A 44 -35.43 24.35 -2.68
N GLU A 45 -35.36 23.05 -2.47
CA GLU A 45 -34.18 22.38 -1.91
C GLU A 45 -33.08 22.22 -2.96
N VAL A 46 -31.85 22.53 -2.57
CA VAL A 46 -30.67 22.36 -3.42
C VAL A 46 -30.27 20.88 -3.43
N VAL A 47 -30.08 20.34 -4.64
CA VAL A 47 -29.74 18.93 -4.89
C VAL A 47 -28.24 18.74 -5.10
N ASP A 48 -27.58 19.71 -5.74
CA ASP A 48 -26.14 19.77 -5.93
C ASP A 48 -25.68 21.19 -6.29
N ILE A 49 -24.41 21.49 -6.02
CA ILE A 49 -23.86 22.85 -6.09
C ILE A 49 -22.38 22.84 -6.52
N THR A 50 -21.93 23.93 -7.12
CA THR A 50 -20.52 24.26 -7.45
C THR A 50 -20.32 25.74 -7.16
N LYS A 51 -19.09 26.23 -7.33
CA LYS A 51 -18.81 27.66 -7.20
C LYS A 51 -19.71 28.61 -7.99
N ARG A 52 -20.19 28.22 -9.17
CA ARG A 52 -20.98 29.09 -10.06
C ARG A 52 -22.23 28.42 -10.61
N SER A 53 -22.68 27.34 -10.01
CA SER A 53 -23.84 26.63 -10.51
C SER A 53 -24.52 25.82 -9.44
N ILE A 54 -25.84 25.86 -9.44
CA ILE A 54 -26.69 25.19 -8.45
C ILE A 54 -27.77 24.38 -9.17
N ALA A 55 -28.21 23.28 -8.60
CA ALA A 55 -29.41 22.56 -9.06
C ALA A 55 -30.40 22.48 -7.92
N ILE A 56 -31.64 22.88 -8.20
CA ILE A 56 -32.70 22.96 -7.20
C ILE A 56 -33.80 21.98 -7.60
N ALA A 57 -34.28 21.19 -6.65
CA ALA A 57 -35.48 20.39 -6.81
C ALA A 57 -36.69 21.32 -6.80
N ILE A 58 -37.39 21.40 -7.93
CA ILE A 58 -38.57 22.28 -8.09
C ILE A 58 -39.78 21.41 -8.45
N LYS A 59 -40.91 21.67 -7.78
CA LYS A 59 -42.17 20.94 -8.00
C LYS A 59 -43.03 21.54 -9.12
N GLU A 60 -42.84 22.81 -9.49
CA GLU A 60 -43.64 23.52 -10.50
C GLU A 60 -42.83 24.10 -11.67
N LYS A 61 -43.40 24.03 -12.89
CA LYS A 61 -42.72 24.11 -14.20
C LYS A 61 -42.75 25.49 -14.88
N LYS A 62 -42.59 26.60 -14.16
CA LYS A 62 -42.72 27.94 -14.80
C LYS A 62 -41.43 28.56 -15.35
N LEU A 63 -40.28 27.90 -15.19
CA LEU A 63 -38.98 28.41 -15.62
C LEU A 63 -38.58 27.83 -16.99
N GLN A 64 -38.01 28.67 -17.85
CA GLN A 64 -37.46 28.34 -19.17
C GLN A 64 -35.95 28.55 -19.19
N GLU A 65 -35.24 27.82 -20.06
CA GLU A 65 -33.80 28.03 -20.27
C GLU A 65 -33.53 29.47 -20.73
N GLY A 66 -32.56 30.12 -20.09
CA GLY A 66 -32.21 31.52 -20.33
C GLY A 66 -32.86 32.53 -19.37
N ASP A 67 -33.91 32.15 -18.63
CA ASP A 67 -34.54 33.04 -17.63
C ASP A 67 -33.52 33.51 -16.59
N SER A 68 -33.54 34.80 -16.27
CA SER A 68 -32.77 35.38 -15.16
C SER A 68 -33.64 35.47 -13.92
N ILE A 69 -33.18 34.92 -12.81
CA ILE A 69 -33.89 34.89 -11.54
C ILE A 69 -32.92 35.14 -10.40
N GLU A 70 -33.43 35.72 -9.32
CA GLU A 70 -32.68 35.84 -8.07
C GLU A 70 -32.89 34.58 -7.21
N ILE A 71 -31.79 33.96 -6.82
CA ILE A 71 -31.78 32.80 -5.92
C ILE A 71 -31.20 33.26 -4.59
N THR A 72 -31.97 33.09 -3.51
CA THR A 72 -31.50 33.42 -2.17
C THR A 72 -30.94 32.17 -1.50
N ILE A 73 -29.67 32.21 -1.08
CA ILE A 73 -29.00 31.14 -0.32
C ILE A 73 -28.55 31.74 1.01
N GLU A 74 -29.02 31.20 2.13
CA GLU A 74 -28.74 31.73 3.49
C GLU A 74 -29.01 33.24 3.66
N GLY A 75 -30.02 33.76 2.96
CA GLY A 75 -30.36 35.19 3.00
C GLY A 75 -29.51 36.08 2.09
N ILE A 76 -28.53 35.52 1.38
CA ILE A 76 -27.72 36.23 0.39
C ILE A 76 -28.35 36.04 -1.00
N PRO A 77 -28.69 37.11 -1.73
CA PRO A 77 -29.21 37.02 -3.09
C PRO A 77 -28.07 36.75 -4.08
N TYR A 78 -28.31 35.84 -5.03
CA TYR A 78 -27.42 35.54 -6.15
C TYR A 78 -28.17 35.70 -7.47
N THR A 79 -27.53 36.33 -8.44
CA THR A 79 -28.09 36.46 -9.78
C THR A 79 -27.85 35.16 -10.54
N ALA A 80 -28.93 34.56 -11.04
CA ALA A 80 -28.88 33.22 -11.61
C ALA A 80 -29.60 33.13 -12.94
N GLN A 81 -28.97 32.50 -13.92
CA GLN A 81 -29.56 32.17 -15.20
C GLN A 81 -29.96 30.70 -15.26
N VAL A 82 -31.19 30.40 -15.67
CA VAL A 82 -31.65 29.03 -15.90
C VAL A 82 -30.83 28.42 -17.03
N SER A 83 -30.05 27.39 -16.68
CA SER A 83 -29.17 26.71 -17.64
C SER A 83 -29.84 25.50 -18.29
N VAL A 84 -30.54 24.67 -17.51
CA VAL A 84 -31.22 23.47 -17.98
C VAL A 84 -32.42 23.15 -17.10
N VAL A 85 -33.55 22.81 -17.72
CA VAL A 85 -34.78 22.39 -17.01
C VAL A 85 -34.97 20.87 -17.15
N TYR A 86 -34.92 20.15 -16.03
CA TYR A 86 -35.21 18.72 -15.96
C TYR A 86 -36.61 18.46 -15.39
N LYS A 87 -37.08 17.21 -15.51
CA LYS A 87 -38.42 16.79 -15.04
C LYS A 87 -38.71 17.15 -13.58
N ASN A 88 -37.71 17.03 -12.69
CA ASN A 88 -37.85 17.20 -11.24
C ASN A 88 -36.82 18.17 -10.63
N ARG A 89 -36.03 18.88 -11.45
CA ARG A 89 -35.00 19.82 -10.97
C ARG A 89 -34.67 20.84 -12.05
N VAL A 90 -34.20 22.02 -11.64
CA VAL A 90 -33.69 23.06 -12.55
C VAL A 90 -32.26 23.36 -12.18
N ALA A 91 -31.38 23.44 -13.18
CA ALA A 91 -29.99 23.84 -13.00
C ALA A 91 -29.83 25.30 -13.37
N PHE A 92 -29.16 26.06 -12.52
CA PHE A 92 -28.88 27.47 -12.72
C PHE A 92 -27.37 27.72 -12.78
N ARG A 93 -26.96 28.71 -13.57
CA ARG A 93 -25.62 29.29 -13.56
C ARG A 93 -25.68 30.60 -12.79
N LEU A 94 -24.77 30.79 -11.86
CA LEU A 94 -24.68 31.98 -11.02
C LEU A 94 -23.67 32.95 -11.64
N GLU A 95 -23.96 34.24 -11.54
CA GLU A 95 -23.03 35.30 -11.94
C GLU A 95 -21.91 35.44 -10.90
N GLU A 96 -22.27 35.36 -9.62
CA GLU A 96 -21.36 35.41 -8.50
C GLU A 96 -20.89 34.02 -8.05
N GLU A 97 -19.74 33.97 -7.37
CA GLU A 97 -19.24 32.73 -6.76
C GLU A 97 -19.87 32.51 -5.39
N ILE A 98 -20.31 31.29 -5.12
CA ILE A 98 -20.74 30.90 -3.78
C ILE A 98 -19.49 30.71 -2.90
N PRO A 99 -19.41 31.38 -1.74
CA PRO A 99 -18.30 31.21 -0.81
C PRO A 99 -18.15 29.76 -0.34
N LEU A 100 -16.91 29.35 -0.08
CA LEU A 100 -16.59 27.99 0.35
C LEU A 100 -17.28 27.63 1.67
N GLU A 101 -17.37 28.57 2.59
CA GLU A 101 -17.96 28.42 3.93
C GLU A 101 -19.45 28.02 3.83
N VAL A 102 -20.15 28.57 2.83
CA VAL A 102 -21.55 28.25 2.57
C VAL A 102 -21.67 26.82 2.06
N ILE A 103 -20.84 26.41 1.09
CA ILE A 103 -20.91 25.05 0.55
C ILE A 103 -20.54 24.01 1.62
N GLN A 104 -19.44 24.22 2.34
CA GLN A 104 -18.93 23.29 3.35
C GLN A 104 -19.95 22.93 4.42
N LYS A 105 -20.80 23.88 4.83
CA LYS A 105 -21.86 23.67 5.81
C LYS A 105 -22.88 22.60 5.41
N TYR A 106 -23.13 22.46 4.11
CA TYR A 106 -24.21 21.60 3.60
C TYR A 106 -23.72 20.35 2.88
N VAL A 107 -22.43 20.27 2.55
CA VAL A 107 -21.84 19.03 2.02
C VAL A 107 -21.76 18.01 3.14
N PRO A 108 -22.36 16.81 2.98
CA PRO A 108 -22.28 15.77 4.00
C PRO A 108 -20.83 15.40 4.28
N HIS A 109 -20.40 15.58 5.51
CA HIS A 109 -19.11 15.09 5.98
C HIS A 109 -19.33 13.91 6.92
N THR A 110 -18.52 12.86 6.80
CA THR A 110 -18.44 11.81 7.80
C THR A 110 -17.30 12.21 8.74
N GLU A 111 -17.63 12.66 9.95
CA GLU A 111 -16.62 12.98 10.97
C GLU A 111 -15.74 11.75 11.19
N VAL A 112 -14.42 11.87 10.99
CA VAL A 112 -13.50 10.77 11.26
C VAL A 112 -13.24 10.72 12.77
N LYS A 113 -13.80 9.73 13.48
CA LYS A 113 -13.40 9.51 14.87
C LYS A 113 -11.99 8.93 14.95
N THR A 114 -11.07 9.69 15.52
CA THR A 114 -9.74 9.18 15.84
C THR A 114 -9.85 8.14 16.96
N THR A 115 -9.30 6.95 16.74
CA THR A 115 -9.21 5.95 17.81
C THR A 115 -8.19 6.45 18.83
N GLN A 116 -8.63 6.64 20.07
CA GLN A 116 -7.72 6.89 21.19
C GLN A 116 -7.04 5.58 21.55
N SER A 117 -5.73 5.66 21.74
CA SER A 117 -4.91 4.56 22.20
C SER A 117 -5.33 4.12 23.61
N VAL A 118 -5.28 2.82 23.90
CA VAL A 118 -5.49 2.30 25.26
C VAL A 118 -4.33 2.73 26.17
N LYS A 119 -3.11 2.68 25.62
CA LYS A 119 -1.87 3.11 26.28
C LYS A 119 -0.95 3.75 25.23
N GLU A 120 -0.02 4.59 25.64
CA GLU A 120 1.07 5.02 24.77
C GLU A 120 2.27 4.07 24.91
N PHE A 121 2.89 3.72 23.78
CA PHE A 121 4.17 3.02 23.76
C PHE A 121 5.23 3.84 24.50
N ASP A 122 6.06 3.21 25.31
CA ASP A 122 7.15 3.87 26.03
C ASP A 122 8.48 3.70 25.27
N PRO A 123 9.00 4.74 24.58
CA PRO A 123 10.26 4.66 23.84
C PRO A 123 11.48 4.48 24.75
N SER A 124 11.39 4.87 26.03
CA SER A 124 12.51 4.75 26.97
C SER A 124 12.87 3.30 27.27
N SER A 125 11.90 2.39 27.17
CA SER A 125 12.13 0.95 27.24
C SER A 125 13.10 0.44 26.17
N MET A 126 13.14 1.06 24.99
CA MET A 126 14.07 0.67 23.91
C MET A 126 15.50 1.04 24.25
N LEU A 127 15.73 2.10 25.03
CA LEU A 127 17.07 2.51 25.45
C LEU A 127 17.60 1.65 26.60
N GLN A 128 16.69 1.04 27.36
CA GLN A 128 16.99 0.18 28.50
C GLN A 128 17.06 -1.31 28.13
N ASP A 129 16.70 -1.66 26.89
CA ASP A 129 16.74 -3.04 26.40
C ASP A 129 18.20 -3.53 26.30
N GLU A 130 18.55 -4.51 27.14
CA GLU A 130 19.89 -5.10 27.23
C GLU A 130 20.34 -5.71 25.88
N GLU A 131 19.40 -6.02 24.99
CA GLU A 131 19.68 -6.58 23.65
C GLU A 131 20.09 -5.51 22.62
N VAL A 132 19.98 -4.21 22.92
CA VAL A 132 20.24 -3.13 21.93
C VAL A 132 21.67 -3.15 21.43
N GLU A 133 22.65 -3.27 22.32
CA GLU A 133 24.06 -3.33 21.93
C GLU A 133 24.39 -4.60 21.16
N ILE A 134 23.73 -5.71 21.50
CA ILE A 134 23.86 -6.99 20.80
C ILE A 134 23.27 -6.88 19.39
N ASN A 135 22.05 -6.36 19.25
CA ASN A 135 21.38 -6.15 17.97
C ASN A 135 22.15 -5.18 17.08
N ARG A 136 22.68 -4.09 17.64
CA ARG A 136 23.57 -3.16 16.92
C ARG A 136 24.81 -3.88 16.40
N ALA A 137 25.44 -4.71 17.24
CA ALA A 137 26.62 -5.47 16.84
C ALA A 137 26.29 -6.49 15.73
N ILE A 138 25.15 -7.18 15.83
CA ILE A 138 24.67 -8.13 14.80
C ILE A 138 24.45 -7.42 13.47
N ILE A 139 23.75 -6.28 13.46
CA ILE A 139 23.53 -5.49 12.24
C ILE A 139 24.87 -5.07 11.63
N ASN A 140 25.78 -4.54 12.43
CA ASN A 140 27.09 -4.13 11.93
C ASN A 140 27.89 -5.31 11.37
N LEU A 141 27.77 -6.50 11.97
CA LEU A 141 28.36 -7.71 11.42
C LEU A 141 27.73 -8.06 10.07
N MET A 142 26.40 -8.03 9.96
CA MET A 142 25.70 -8.27 8.69
C MET A 142 26.17 -7.34 7.56
N LEU A 143 26.31 -6.05 7.86
CA LEU A 143 26.77 -5.03 6.90
C LEU A 143 28.22 -5.24 6.45
N GLU A 144 29.05 -5.91 7.26
CA GLU A 144 30.49 -6.08 7.03
C GLU A 144 30.84 -7.50 6.50
N ILE A 145 29.94 -8.49 6.56
CA ILE A 145 30.23 -9.84 6.03
C ILE A 145 30.48 -9.79 4.52
N GLU A 146 29.64 -9.08 3.77
CA GLU A 146 29.72 -9.03 2.31
C GLU A 146 30.52 -7.82 1.77
N ASP A 147 30.99 -6.89 2.63
CA ASP A 147 31.84 -5.78 2.20
C ASP A 147 33.29 -6.27 1.92
N PRO A 148 33.81 -6.08 0.69
CA PRO A 148 35.18 -6.46 0.35
C PRO A 148 36.25 -5.64 1.08
N ASN A 149 35.89 -4.49 1.66
CA ASN A 149 36.80 -3.58 2.37
C ASN A 149 36.74 -3.74 3.90
N THR A 150 36.05 -4.77 4.40
CA THR A 150 35.97 -5.03 5.83
C THR A 150 37.33 -5.38 6.42
N THR A 151 37.66 -4.77 7.56
CA THR A 151 38.88 -5.03 8.29
C THR A 151 38.65 -5.97 9.48
N ILE A 152 39.74 -6.62 9.92
CA ILE A 152 39.74 -7.49 11.10
C ILE A 152 39.24 -6.75 12.34
N GLU A 153 39.69 -5.52 12.55
CA GLU A 153 39.35 -4.68 13.72
C GLU A 153 37.85 -4.38 13.79
N LYS A 154 37.20 -4.17 12.64
CA LYS A 154 35.75 -3.91 12.58
C LYS A 154 34.93 -5.13 12.95
N LEU A 155 35.31 -6.33 12.49
CA LEU A 155 34.61 -7.56 12.86
C LEU A 155 34.87 -7.89 14.32
N GLU A 156 36.12 -7.80 14.80
CA GLU A 156 36.50 -8.12 16.17
C GLU A 156 35.68 -7.34 17.19
N LYS A 157 35.60 -6.01 17.05
CA LYS A 157 34.85 -5.14 17.98
C LYS A 157 33.37 -5.51 18.07
N ASN A 158 32.76 -5.97 16.98
CA ASN A 158 31.35 -6.35 16.99
C ASN A 158 31.15 -7.81 17.46
N ILE A 159 32.06 -8.73 17.13
CA ILE A 159 32.03 -10.12 17.62
C ILE A 159 32.09 -10.14 19.16
N GLU A 160 32.97 -9.34 19.77
CA GLU A 160 33.14 -9.28 21.23
C GLU A 160 31.86 -8.86 21.97
N LYS A 161 31.00 -8.09 21.31
CA LYS A 161 29.69 -7.66 21.83
C LYS A 161 28.61 -8.74 21.73
N VAL A 162 28.88 -9.86 21.07
CA VAL A 162 27.93 -10.96 20.87
C VAL A 162 28.50 -12.23 21.53
N PRO A 163 28.25 -12.46 22.84
CA PRO A 163 28.93 -13.50 23.61
C PRO A 163 28.79 -14.91 23.04
N LYS A 164 27.61 -15.24 22.49
CA LYS A 164 27.36 -16.55 21.85
C LYS A 164 28.25 -16.74 20.61
N LEU A 165 28.31 -15.75 19.72
CA LEU A 165 29.16 -15.77 18.52
C LEU A 165 30.63 -15.85 18.89
N TYR A 166 31.07 -15.05 19.85
CA TYR A 166 32.43 -15.09 20.39
C TYR A 166 32.80 -16.52 20.83
N ALA A 167 31.94 -17.16 21.62
CA ALA A 167 32.14 -18.53 22.08
C ALA A 167 32.15 -19.55 20.92
N THR A 168 31.27 -19.41 19.93
CA THR A 168 31.20 -20.27 18.74
C THR A 168 32.49 -20.19 17.91
N ILE A 169 33.01 -18.98 17.68
CA ILE A 169 34.28 -18.78 16.97
C ILE A 169 35.45 -19.43 17.71
N LEU A 170 35.55 -19.22 19.03
CA LEU A 170 36.61 -19.84 19.83
C LEU A 170 36.51 -21.37 19.86
N LYS A 171 35.29 -21.91 19.93
CA LYS A 171 35.06 -23.36 19.87
C LYS A 171 35.53 -23.94 18.55
N ARG A 172 35.23 -23.29 17.43
CA ARG A 172 35.66 -23.73 16.10
C ARG A 172 37.17 -23.57 15.88
N ALA A 173 37.77 -22.49 16.38
CA ALA A 173 39.22 -22.28 16.36
C ALA A 173 40.02 -23.31 17.18
N ASN A 174 39.40 -23.90 18.21
CA ASN A 174 39.99 -24.90 19.08
C ASN A 174 39.49 -26.34 18.78
N SER A 175 38.85 -26.59 17.64
CA SER A 175 38.38 -27.93 17.28
C SER A 175 39.54 -28.92 17.10
N ILE A 176 39.24 -30.22 17.27
CA ILE A 176 40.24 -31.32 17.28
C ILE A 176 41.09 -31.34 16.00
N GLU A 177 40.50 -31.01 14.85
CA GLU A 177 41.18 -30.94 13.54
C GLU A 177 42.23 -29.81 13.48
N LYS A 178 42.07 -28.76 14.29
CA LYS A 178 42.97 -27.60 14.36
C LYS A 178 43.76 -27.52 15.68
N ALA A 179 43.69 -28.56 16.52
CA ALA A 179 44.22 -28.58 17.89
C ALA A 179 45.73 -28.85 18.01
N ARG A 180 46.49 -28.93 16.91
CA ARG A 180 47.96 -29.14 16.96
C ARG A 180 48.74 -27.93 17.49
N ALA A 181 48.08 -26.78 17.72
CA ALA A 181 48.69 -25.54 18.20
C ALA A 181 48.08 -25.07 19.55
N ALA A 182 48.74 -24.13 20.22
CA ALA A 182 48.31 -23.57 21.52
C ALA A 182 46.82 -23.15 21.53
N ARG A 183 46.15 -23.26 22.68
CA ARG A 183 44.73 -22.90 22.81
C ARG A 183 44.50 -21.42 22.49
N VAL A 184 43.60 -21.14 21.55
CA VAL A 184 43.16 -19.79 21.15
C VAL A 184 42.22 -19.22 22.20
N LYS A 185 42.49 -17.98 22.65
CA LYS A 185 41.71 -17.30 23.70
C LYS A 185 41.07 -15.99 23.23
N THR A 186 41.55 -15.39 22.14
CA THR A 186 41.08 -14.10 21.62
C THR A 186 40.56 -14.23 20.19
N ILE A 187 39.75 -13.27 19.74
CA ILE A 187 39.24 -13.23 18.36
C ILE A 187 40.37 -12.97 17.36
N LYS A 188 41.30 -12.06 17.66
CA LYS A 188 42.50 -11.88 16.85
C LYS A 188 43.29 -13.18 16.62
N GLU A 189 43.49 -13.99 17.66
CA GLU A 189 44.13 -15.31 17.53
C GLU A 189 43.27 -16.29 16.71
N ALA A 190 41.95 -16.26 16.89
CA ALA A 190 41.01 -17.09 16.13
C ALA A 190 41.04 -16.75 14.64
N ILE A 191 41.07 -15.46 14.28
CA ILE A 191 41.18 -14.98 12.90
C ILE A 191 42.51 -15.41 12.30
N ALA A 192 43.63 -15.27 13.02
CA ALA A 192 44.94 -15.71 12.55
C ALA A 192 44.99 -17.23 12.27
N ARG A 193 44.21 -18.03 13.01
CA ARG A 193 44.18 -19.50 12.86
C ARG A 193 43.17 -19.99 11.83
N LEU A 194 41.97 -19.43 11.83
CA LEU A 194 40.87 -19.86 10.96
C LEU A 194 40.97 -19.25 9.57
N GLY A 195 41.60 -18.08 9.46
CA GLY A 195 41.54 -17.25 8.27
C GLY A 195 40.31 -16.34 8.30
N PHE A 196 40.40 -15.22 7.59
CA PHE A 196 39.36 -14.19 7.57
C PHE A 196 38.06 -14.69 6.92
N ASP A 197 38.16 -15.46 5.84
CA ASP A 197 36.99 -15.99 5.12
C ASP A 197 36.19 -16.98 5.97
N GLU A 198 36.85 -17.90 6.68
CA GLU A 198 36.17 -18.85 7.58
C GLU A 198 35.47 -18.10 8.73
N ILE A 199 36.05 -17.00 9.23
CA ILE A 199 35.40 -16.17 10.25
C ILE A 199 34.14 -15.51 9.67
N LYS A 200 34.22 -14.94 8.46
CA LYS A 200 33.03 -14.42 7.76
C LYS A 200 31.98 -15.51 7.57
N THR A 201 32.36 -16.74 7.24
CA THR A 201 31.46 -17.90 7.18
C THR A 201 30.82 -18.18 8.54
N ILE A 202 31.59 -18.25 9.63
CA ILE A 202 31.02 -18.51 10.96
C ILE A 202 30.06 -17.39 11.40
N ILE A 203 30.38 -16.13 11.12
CA ILE A 203 29.46 -15.01 11.41
C ILE A 203 28.20 -15.17 10.57
N TYR A 204 28.31 -15.47 9.28
CA TYR A 204 27.18 -15.72 8.40
C TYR A 204 26.30 -16.88 8.90
N GLU A 205 26.92 -17.99 9.31
CA GLU A 205 26.23 -19.14 9.90
C GLU A 205 25.54 -18.75 11.21
N PHE A 206 26.21 -18.02 12.10
CA PHE A 206 25.62 -17.57 13.36
C PHE A 206 24.42 -16.64 13.16
N VAL A 207 24.55 -15.66 12.27
CA VAL A 207 23.47 -14.73 11.97
C VAL A 207 22.29 -15.45 11.34
N ASN A 208 22.54 -16.31 10.35
CA ASN A 208 21.46 -16.97 9.63
C ASN A 208 20.84 -18.14 10.40
N TYR A 209 21.60 -18.80 11.27
CA TYR A 209 21.19 -20.03 11.93
C TYR A 209 20.90 -19.83 13.42
N ASP A 210 21.82 -19.28 14.22
CA ASP A 210 21.65 -19.25 15.69
C ASP A 210 20.70 -18.15 16.19
N LEU A 211 20.62 -17.01 15.50
CA LEU A 211 19.73 -15.91 15.88
C LEU A 211 18.30 -16.06 15.37
N ASN A 212 18.09 -16.88 14.33
CA ASN A 212 16.87 -16.87 13.53
C ASN A 212 15.88 -18.00 13.86
N ILE A 213 16.24 -18.95 14.72
CA ILE A 213 15.42 -20.15 14.99
C ILE A 213 14.14 -19.82 15.77
N THR A 214 14.21 -18.92 16.75
CA THR A 214 13.03 -18.50 17.53
C THR A 214 13.15 -17.04 17.96
N ASN A 215 12.01 -16.34 17.97
CA ASN A 215 11.88 -15.07 18.67
C ASN A 215 10.93 -15.25 19.86
N VAL A 216 11.48 -15.13 21.07
CA VAL A 216 10.75 -15.31 22.33
C VAL A 216 9.58 -14.33 22.48
N ASN A 217 9.67 -13.16 21.85
CA ASN A 217 8.64 -12.14 21.90
C ASN A 217 7.53 -12.33 20.86
N LEU A 218 7.72 -13.24 19.90
CA LEU A 218 6.73 -13.61 18.88
C LEU A 218 6.42 -15.11 18.95
N PRO A 219 5.96 -15.61 20.11
CA PRO A 219 5.82 -17.06 20.35
C PRO A 219 4.74 -17.72 19.48
N TYR A 220 3.77 -16.94 18.97
CA TYR A 220 2.68 -17.43 18.12
C TYR A 220 3.00 -17.34 16.61
N PHE A 221 4.15 -16.76 16.24
CA PHE A 221 4.54 -16.60 14.84
C PHE A 221 4.96 -17.96 14.27
N LYS A 222 4.11 -18.51 13.40
CA LYS A 222 4.35 -19.83 12.81
C LYS A 222 5.48 -19.74 11.80
N ASN A 223 6.41 -20.70 11.86
CA ASN A 223 7.49 -20.85 10.90
C ASN A 223 8.41 -19.60 10.83
N PHE A 224 8.71 -19.01 11.99
CA PHE A 224 9.57 -17.82 12.10
C PHE A 224 11.01 -18.07 11.59
N ASP A 225 11.51 -19.28 11.79
CA ASP A 225 12.77 -19.80 11.23
C ASP A 225 12.78 -19.74 9.70
N ILE A 226 11.73 -20.27 9.06
CA ILE A 226 11.52 -20.20 7.61
C ILE A 226 11.45 -18.73 7.18
N TYR A 227 10.72 -17.91 7.92
CA TYR A 227 10.53 -16.50 7.61
C TYR A 227 11.87 -15.76 7.48
N ASN A 228 12.73 -15.88 8.50
CA ASN A 228 14.00 -15.15 8.55
C ASN A 228 14.99 -15.56 7.45
N ILE A 229 15.07 -16.85 7.13
CA ILE A 229 16.00 -17.33 6.10
C ILE A 229 15.47 -16.97 4.70
N LEU A 230 14.17 -17.20 4.48
CA LEU A 230 13.55 -16.99 3.18
C LEU A 230 13.55 -15.51 2.77
N ILE A 231 13.27 -14.59 3.69
CA ILE A 231 13.16 -13.16 3.36
C ILE A 231 14.49 -12.59 2.82
N ASN A 232 15.60 -13.01 3.44
CA ASN A 232 16.95 -12.66 3.02
C ASN A 232 17.29 -13.28 1.65
N ALA A 233 16.99 -14.57 1.47
CA ALA A 233 17.23 -15.28 0.21
C ALA A 233 16.43 -14.68 -0.95
N LEU A 234 15.16 -14.31 -0.70
CA LEU A 234 14.32 -13.64 -1.68
C LEU A 234 14.89 -12.28 -2.07
N PHE A 235 15.26 -11.45 -1.10
CA PHE A 235 15.83 -10.14 -1.38
C PHE A 235 17.08 -10.24 -2.24
N LYS A 236 18.02 -11.12 -1.87
CA LYS A 236 19.28 -11.33 -2.60
C LYS A 236 19.07 -11.72 -4.08
N LYS A 237 17.97 -12.41 -4.39
CA LYS A 237 17.66 -12.89 -5.74
C LYS A 237 16.76 -11.91 -6.52
N ILE A 238 15.91 -11.16 -5.84
CA ILE A 238 14.98 -10.20 -6.47
C ILE A 238 15.65 -8.84 -6.71
N ALA A 239 16.50 -8.36 -5.80
CA ALA A 239 17.14 -7.05 -5.91
C ALA A 239 17.88 -6.83 -7.26
N PRO A 240 18.67 -7.81 -7.77
CA PRO A 240 19.33 -7.65 -9.06
C PRO A 240 18.37 -7.56 -10.25
N LEU A 241 17.18 -8.17 -10.18
CA LEU A 241 16.17 -8.09 -11.27
C LEU A 241 15.69 -6.65 -11.45
N ALA A 242 15.55 -5.91 -10.35
CA ALA A 242 15.14 -4.49 -10.35
C ALA A 242 16.32 -3.52 -10.51
N SER A 243 17.52 -4.00 -10.86
CA SER A 243 18.74 -3.19 -10.92
C SER A 243 19.04 -2.43 -9.62
N PHE A 244 18.62 -2.97 -8.46
CA PHE A 244 18.95 -2.41 -7.17
C PHE A 244 20.30 -2.95 -6.70
N ASN A 245 21.25 -2.05 -6.48
CA ASN A 245 22.55 -2.39 -5.92
C ASN A 245 22.51 -2.27 -4.39
N ASP A 246 22.57 -3.40 -3.70
CA ASP A 246 22.55 -3.43 -2.24
C ASP A 246 23.94 -3.12 -1.65
N VAL A 247 24.21 -1.83 -1.47
CA VAL A 247 25.49 -1.36 -0.92
C VAL A 247 25.62 -1.83 0.53
N LYS A 248 26.66 -2.64 0.81
CA LYS A 248 26.96 -3.19 2.14
C LYS A 248 25.81 -4.01 2.75
N SER A 249 25.01 -4.67 1.93
CA SER A 249 23.89 -5.51 2.39
C SER A 249 22.88 -4.77 3.29
N GLU A 250 22.77 -3.44 3.12
CA GLU A 250 21.94 -2.56 3.94
C GLU A 250 20.45 -2.88 3.76
N GLY A 251 20.02 -3.08 2.52
CA GLY A 251 18.65 -3.44 2.17
C GLY A 251 18.29 -4.85 2.64
N GLN A 252 19.18 -5.82 2.43
CA GLN A 252 19.00 -7.18 2.94
C GLN A 252 18.83 -7.20 4.46
N SER A 253 19.72 -6.50 5.18
CA SER A 253 19.68 -6.42 6.64
C SER A 253 18.43 -5.74 7.17
N LEU A 254 18.01 -4.63 6.54
CA LEU A 254 16.80 -3.90 6.91
C LEU A 254 15.55 -4.79 6.77
N ILE A 255 15.39 -5.47 5.64
CA ILE A 255 14.24 -6.35 5.44
C ILE A 255 14.27 -7.54 6.41
N GLY A 256 15.44 -8.17 6.58
CA GLY A 256 15.63 -9.30 7.50
C GLY A 256 15.26 -8.95 8.94
N MET A 257 15.39 -7.69 9.35
CA MET A 257 15.04 -7.21 10.69
C MET A 257 13.73 -6.43 10.76
N SER A 258 12.94 -6.40 9.69
CA SER A 258 11.71 -5.59 9.64
C SER A 258 10.63 -6.02 10.65
N TYR A 259 10.74 -7.21 11.25
CA TYR A 259 9.88 -7.67 12.34
C TYR A 259 10.24 -7.06 13.71
N MET A 260 11.36 -6.33 13.83
CA MET A 260 11.85 -5.93 15.16
C MET A 260 10.84 -5.09 15.95
N GLY A 261 10.12 -4.20 15.28
CA GLY A 261 9.08 -3.41 15.91
C GLY A 261 7.93 -4.25 16.46
N SER A 262 7.55 -5.37 15.82
CA SER A 262 6.52 -6.25 16.37
C SER A 262 7.01 -6.94 17.62
N SER A 263 8.28 -7.36 17.63
CA SER A 263 8.94 -7.92 18.81
C SER A 263 8.92 -6.93 19.99
N LEU A 264 9.24 -5.66 19.75
CA LEU A 264 9.23 -4.60 20.77
C LEU A 264 7.81 -4.27 21.27
N LEU A 265 6.85 -4.15 20.35
CA LEU A 265 5.43 -3.98 20.65
C LEU A 265 4.91 -5.11 21.53
N SER A 266 5.24 -6.34 21.17
CA SER A 266 4.90 -7.56 21.90
C SER A 266 5.51 -7.61 23.31
N LYS A 267 6.74 -7.13 23.52
CA LYS A 267 7.35 -7.03 24.86
C LYS A 267 6.51 -6.13 25.79
N GLN A 268 5.94 -5.05 25.27
CA GLN A 268 5.16 -4.09 26.08
C GLN A 268 3.67 -4.42 26.20
N ASN A 269 3.09 -5.11 25.21
CA ASN A 269 1.68 -5.47 25.21
C ASN A 269 1.49 -6.94 24.77
N ALA A 270 1.21 -7.79 25.76
CA ALA A 270 0.99 -9.23 25.53
C ALA A 270 -0.19 -9.53 24.60
N LYS A 271 -1.21 -8.66 24.54
CA LYS A 271 -2.35 -8.82 23.63
C LYS A 271 -1.92 -8.82 22.16
N LEU A 272 -0.92 -8.00 21.81
CA LEU A 272 -0.40 -7.96 20.44
C LEU A 272 0.31 -9.26 20.05
N GLN A 273 0.93 -9.98 21.01
CA GLN A 273 1.59 -11.27 20.74
C GLN A 273 0.65 -12.29 20.11
N GLU A 274 -0.60 -12.35 20.57
CA GLU A 274 -1.60 -13.33 20.11
C GLU A 274 -2.00 -13.14 18.64
N TYR A 275 -1.78 -11.95 18.09
CA TYR A 275 -2.16 -11.58 16.72
C TYR A 275 -0.99 -11.64 15.72
N TYR A 276 0.27 -11.63 16.16
CA TYR A 276 1.42 -11.87 15.27
C TYR A 276 1.62 -13.37 14.99
N ARG A 277 0.73 -13.93 14.15
CA ARG A 277 0.69 -15.38 13.87
C ARG A 277 1.47 -15.79 12.63
N GLY A 278 1.74 -14.87 11.72
CA GLY A 278 2.43 -15.11 10.45
C GLY A 278 2.80 -13.82 9.72
N VAL A 279 3.21 -13.96 8.46
CA VAL A 279 3.64 -12.85 7.59
C VAL A 279 2.45 -11.99 7.19
N ASP A 280 1.32 -12.62 6.86
CA ASP A 280 0.07 -11.96 6.50
C ASP A 280 -0.32 -10.99 7.60
N GLU A 281 -0.36 -11.41 8.88
CA GLU A 281 -0.66 -10.50 9.99
C GLU A 281 0.44 -9.45 10.24
N LEU A 282 1.72 -9.83 10.12
CA LEU A 282 2.84 -8.90 10.31
C LEU A 282 2.75 -7.67 9.40
N TYR A 283 2.22 -7.82 8.18
CA TYR A 283 2.07 -6.76 7.20
C TYR A 283 0.61 -6.47 6.82
N HIS A 284 -0.36 -6.88 7.65
CA HIS A 284 -1.77 -6.60 7.41
C HIS A 284 -2.13 -5.16 7.77
N PHE A 285 -3.02 -4.53 7.02
CA PHE A 285 -3.50 -3.18 7.33
C PHE A 285 -4.19 -3.10 8.69
N CYS A 286 -5.16 -3.99 8.95
CA CYS A 286 -5.86 -4.02 10.24
C CYS A 286 -4.93 -4.27 11.45
N MET A 287 -3.76 -4.89 11.24
CA MET A 287 -2.77 -5.04 12.32
C MET A 287 -2.17 -3.68 12.71
N ARG A 288 -1.87 -2.80 11.75
CA ARG A 288 -1.40 -1.43 12.02
C ARG A 288 -2.44 -0.61 12.79
N GLU A 289 -3.71 -0.71 12.39
CA GLU A 289 -4.80 -0.02 13.10
C GLU A 289 -5.01 -0.60 14.51
N PHE A 290 -4.82 -1.91 14.70
CA PHE A 290 -4.87 -2.55 16.02
C PHE A 290 -3.70 -2.13 16.92
N GLU A 291 -2.48 -2.10 16.41
CA GLU A 291 -1.31 -1.60 17.15
C GLU A 291 -1.52 -0.16 17.60
N ARG A 292 -1.98 0.72 16.71
CA ARG A 292 -2.30 2.13 17.06
C ARG A 292 -3.41 2.22 18.10
N ALA A 293 -4.43 1.38 18.02
CA ALA A 293 -5.51 1.36 19.01
C ALA A 293 -5.01 0.90 20.39
N GLU A 294 -4.06 -0.04 20.44
CA GLU A 294 -3.56 -0.60 21.68
C GLU A 294 -2.43 0.23 22.32
N VAL A 295 -1.50 0.75 21.50
CA VAL A 295 -0.27 1.39 21.99
C VAL A 295 0.05 2.76 21.34
N GLY A 296 -0.84 3.33 20.53
CA GLY A 296 -0.68 4.65 19.91
C GLY A 296 0.23 4.69 18.67
N GLN A 297 1.11 3.70 18.51
CA GLN A 297 2.06 3.56 17.41
C GLN A 297 1.97 2.19 16.74
N ASP A 298 2.32 2.11 15.46
CA ASP A 298 2.38 0.87 14.69
C ASP A 298 3.82 0.35 14.45
N LEU A 299 3.93 -0.83 13.84
CA LEU A 299 5.21 -1.47 13.48
C LEU A 299 6.19 -0.54 12.75
N LEU A 300 5.72 0.26 11.78
CA LEU A 300 6.58 1.14 10.98
C LEU A 300 7.02 2.34 11.83
N GLU A 301 6.13 2.84 12.68
CA GLU A 301 6.43 3.87 13.67
C GLU A 301 7.51 3.44 14.66
N ILE A 302 7.36 2.26 15.24
CA ILE A 302 8.32 1.67 16.18
C ILE A 302 9.65 1.32 15.51
N ASN A 303 9.62 0.72 14.32
CA ASN A 303 10.83 0.39 13.58
C ASN A 303 11.63 1.64 13.22
N ARG A 304 10.98 2.76 12.86
CA ARG A 304 11.70 4.01 12.56
C ARG A 304 12.46 4.52 13.77
N ILE A 305 11.79 4.60 14.92
CA ILE A 305 12.42 5.04 16.17
C ILE A 305 13.60 4.11 16.50
N TYR A 306 13.37 2.80 16.44
CA TYR A 306 14.38 1.82 16.77
C TYR A 306 15.60 1.89 15.84
N PHE A 307 15.41 1.87 14.53
CA PHE A 307 16.53 1.87 13.58
C PHE A 307 17.19 3.23 13.46
N LEU A 308 16.43 4.32 13.33
CA LEU A 308 16.99 5.64 13.03
C LEU A 308 17.46 6.40 14.28
N GLU A 309 16.73 6.31 15.38
CA GLU A 309 17.01 7.11 16.59
C GLU A 309 17.85 6.32 17.61
N VAL A 310 17.46 5.07 17.89
CA VAL A 310 18.13 4.22 18.89
C VAL A 310 19.40 3.59 18.32
N LEU A 311 19.29 2.87 17.21
CA LEU A 311 20.43 2.16 16.61
C LEU A 311 21.28 3.04 15.69
N LYS A 312 20.68 4.07 15.08
CA LYS A 312 21.29 4.97 14.09
C LYS A 312 21.84 4.24 12.86
N VAL A 313 21.05 3.31 12.34
CA VAL A 313 21.32 2.50 11.14
C VAL A 313 20.20 2.69 10.11
N PHE A 314 20.44 2.28 8.86
CA PHE A 314 19.46 2.29 7.78
C PHE A 314 18.87 3.67 7.39
N THR A 315 19.50 4.77 7.82
CA THR A 315 19.04 6.14 7.54
C THR A 315 18.83 6.41 6.04
N TYR A 316 19.60 5.75 5.18
CA TYR A 316 19.53 5.96 3.73
C TYR A 316 18.45 5.12 3.03
N LEU A 317 17.89 4.10 3.68
CA LEU A 317 16.95 3.15 3.07
C LEU A 317 15.62 3.00 3.80
N TYR A 318 15.52 3.37 5.08
CA TYR A 318 14.34 3.08 5.90
C TYR A 318 13.03 3.62 5.31
N ASP A 319 13.04 4.85 4.78
CA ASP A 319 11.87 5.43 4.10
C ASP A 319 11.42 4.61 2.89
N GLY A 320 12.35 3.93 2.21
CA GLY A 320 12.03 2.99 1.14
C GLY A 320 11.28 1.76 1.65
N PHE A 321 11.51 1.31 2.89
CA PHE A 321 10.71 0.24 3.51
C PHE A 321 9.29 0.69 3.81
N VAL A 322 9.11 1.93 4.27
CA VAL A 322 7.79 2.54 4.48
C VAL A 322 7.03 2.65 3.14
N LEU A 323 7.71 3.10 2.08
CA LEU A 323 7.16 3.14 0.72
C LEU A 323 6.76 1.76 0.20
N ALA A 324 7.54 0.70 0.49
CA ALA A 324 7.19 -0.66 0.12
C ALA A 324 5.86 -1.11 0.73
N TYR A 325 5.58 -0.63 1.95
CA TYR A 325 4.30 -0.85 2.60
C TYR A 325 3.17 -0.09 1.91
N PHE A 326 3.41 1.12 1.37
CA PHE A 326 2.41 1.83 0.57
C PHE A 326 2.14 1.14 -0.77
N ASP A 327 3.17 0.59 -1.40
CA ASP A 327 3.03 -0.18 -2.65
C ASP A 327 2.13 -1.42 -2.44
N LYS A 328 2.24 -2.04 -1.26
CA LYS A 328 1.42 -3.18 -0.84
C LYS A 328 0.03 -2.77 -0.34
N VAL A 329 -0.03 -1.72 0.46
CA VAL A 329 -1.21 -1.27 1.21
C VAL A 329 -1.41 0.24 0.97
N PRO A 330 -1.87 0.65 -0.23
CA PRO A 330 -2.06 2.05 -0.56
C PRO A 330 -2.99 2.79 0.40
N HIS A 331 -3.89 2.10 1.12
CA HIS A 331 -4.83 2.70 2.07
C HIS A 331 -4.26 2.92 3.47
N TYR A 332 -2.99 2.58 3.71
CA TYR A 332 -2.30 2.99 4.93
C TYR A 332 -2.08 4.51 4.93
N THR A 333 -2.38 5.16 6.06
CA THR A 333 -2.08 6.59 6.27
C THR A 333 -0.82 6.71 7.09
N ASN A 334 0.15 7.40 6.51
CA ASN A 334 1.42 7.67 7.13
C ASN A 334 1.30 8.80 8.16
N ARG A 335 1.90 8.65 9.35
CA ARG A 335 2.07 9.74 10.33
C ARG A 335 3.52 10.17 10.47
N GLN A 336 4.43 9.47 9.78
CA GLN A 336 5.86 9.70 9.82
C GLN A 336 6.27 10.60 8.66
N LYS A 337 7.33 11.35 8.88
CA LYS A 337 7.97 12.11 7.84
C LYS A 337 8.72 11.20 6.88
N LEU A 338 8.67 11.51 5.59
CA LEU A 338 9.25 10.68 4.54
C LEU A 338 10.16 11.54 3.67
N MET A 339 11.36 11.04 3.35
CA MET A 339 12.23 11.62 2.33
C MET A 339 12.39 10.63 1.18
N LEU A 340 12.26 11.12 -0.05
CA LEU A 340 12.42 10.36 -1.27
C LEU A 340 13.87 10.39 -1.76
N SER A 341 14.22 9.37 -2.55
CA SER A 341 15.40 9.35 -3.39
C SER A 341 15.26 8.18 -4.37
N GLU A 342 15.93 8.25 -5.52
CA GLU A 342 15.92 7.15 -6.50
C GLU A 342 16.27 5.81 -5.84
N ARG A 343 17.26 5.79 -4.93
CA ARG A 343 17.66 4.57 -4.22
C ARG A 343 16.57 4.04 -3.29
N LYS A 344 15.90 4.92 -2.54
CA LYS A 344 14.79 4.53 -1.64
C LYS A 344 13.59 4.02 -2.42
N LEU A 345 13.25 4.66 -3.54
CA LEU A 345 12.17 4.24 -4.43
C LEU A 345 12.49 2.87 -5.04
N LYS A 346 13.69 2.65 -5.60
CA LYS A 346 14.09 1.33 -6.12
C LYS A 346 14.02 0.24 -5.04
N PHE A 347 14.51 0.55 -3.84
CA PHE A 347 14.42 -0.35 -2.70
C PHE A 347 12.96 -0.66 -2.33
N SER A 348 12.06 0.33 -2.38
CA SER A 348 10.64 0.12 -2.05
C SER A 348 10.01 -0.94 -2.93
N TYR A 349 10.26 -0.87 -4.23
CA TYR A 349 9.72 -1.83 -5.19
C TYR A 349 10.29 -3.24 -4.98
N VAL A 350 11.60 -3.35 -4.71
CA VAL A 350 12.23 -4.64 -4.38
C VAL A 350 11.63 -5.22 -3.10
N ALA A 351 11.53 -4.42 -2.04
CA ALA A 351 10.96 -4.83 -0.77
C ALA A 351 9.49 -5.25 -0.93
N TYR A 352 8.70 -4.51 -1.70
CA TYR A 352 7.32 -4.86 -2.05
C TYR A 352 7.21 -6.26 -2.68
N LEU A 353 8.06 -6.56 -3.68
CA LEU A 353 8.10 -7.89 -4.30
C LEU A 353 8.52 -8.99 -3.31
N VAL A 354 9.44 -8.70 -2.39
CA VAL A 354 9.84 -9.63 -1.33
C VAL A 354 8.67 -9.88 -0.37
N LEU A 355 7.96 -8.85 0.07
CA LEU A 355 6.79 -9.00 0.96
C LEU A 355 5.70 -9.86 0.32
N LEU A 356 5.37 -9.62 -0.96
CA LEU A 356 4.42 -10.47 -1.70
C LEU A 356 4.87 -11.94 -1.78
N ALA A 357 6.16 -12.17 -1.98
CA ALA A 357 6.72 -13.51 -2.04
C ALA A 357 6.70 -14.21 -0.68
N MET A 358 6.92 -13.48 0.42
CA MET A 358 6.81 -14.02 1.78
C MET A 358 5.38 -14.49 2.07
N GLU A 359 4.37 -13.65 1.83
CA GLU A 359 2.95 -14.02 2.02
C GLU A 359 2.56 -15.22 1.15
N TYR A 360 3.00 -15.24 -0.10
CA TYR A 360 2.70 -16.33 -1.02
C TYR A 360 3.35 -17.66 -0.63
N ILE A 361 4.62 -17.64 -0.20
CA ILE A 361 5.39 -18.85 0.07
C ILE A 361 5.12 -19.38 1.48
N VAL A 362 5.12 -18.51 2.50
CA VAL A 362 4.99 -18.88 3.92
C VAL A 362 3.52 -19.12 4.27
N ASP A 363 2.65 -18.15 3.97
CA ASP A 363 1.23 -18.20 4.38
C ASP A 363 0.29 -18.72 3.28
N LYS A 364 0.84 -19.06 2.10
CA LYS A 364 0.10 -19.59 0.95
C LYS A 364 -0.96 -18.61 0.44
N ASN A 365 -0.71 -17.32 0.59
CA ASN A 365 -1.60 -16.26 0.11
C ASN A 365 -1.66 -16.25 -1.43
N LYS A 366 -2.76 -16.74 -1.98
CA LYS A 366 -2.96 -16.85 -3.43
C LYS A 366 -3.02 -15.49 -4.12
N TYR A 367 -3.50 -14.45 -3.43
CA TYR A 367 -3.59 -13.10 -3.98
C TYR A 367 -2.20 -12.52 -4.19
N SER A 368 -1.37 -12.54 -3.15
CA SER A 368 0.01 -12.05 -3.22
C SER A 368 0.82 -12.83 -4.26
N GLY A 369 0.62 -14.15 -4.35
CA GLY A 369 1.24 -14.98 -5.39
C GLY A 369 0.83 -14.60 -6.81
N TYR A 370 -0.44 -14.27 -7.02
CA TYR A 370 -0.94 -13.85 -8.33
C TYR A 370 -0.30 -12.53 -8.76
N ILE A 371 -0.28 -11.55 -7.85
CA ILE A 371 0.36 -10.25 -8.10
C ILE A 371 1.84 -10.46 -8.41
N LEU A 372 2.57 -11.14 -7.53
CA LEU A 372 4.00 -11.39 -7.68
C LEU A 372 4.36 -12.00 -9.04
N LEU A 373 3.67 -13.08 -9.43
CA LEU A 373 3.95 -13.76 -10.70
C LEU A 373 3.66 -12.85 -11.92
N ASN A 374 2.69 -11.94 -11.81
CA ASN A 374 2.42 -10.95 -12.85
C ASN A 374 3.49 -9.85 -12.89
N ARG A 375 3.99 -9.39 -11.74
CA ARG A 375 5.09 -8.41 -11.66
C ARG A 375 6.39 -8.96 -12.20
N LEU A 376 6.70 -10.22 -11.91
CA LEU A 376 7.92 -10.88 -12.40
C LEU A 376 8.00 -10.97 -13.93
N LYS A 377 6.87 -10.89 -14.65
CA LYS A 377 6.85 -10.82 -16.13
C LYS A 377 7.56 -9.60 -16.68
N ARG A 378 7.64 -8.49 -15.95
CA ARG A 378 8.37 -7.29 -16.38
C ARG A 378 9.84 -7.59 -16.63
N TYR A 379 10.42 -8.50 -15.86
CA TYR A 379 11.81 -8.90 -15.95
C TYR A 379 12.06 -9.99 -17.01
N GLY A 380 11.12 -10.18 -17.94
CA GLY A 380 11.21 -11.16 -19.01
C GLY A 380 10.90 -12.60 -18.60
N LEU A 381 10.42 -12.83 -17.37
CA LEU A 381 10.07 -14.17 -16.90
C LEU A 381 8.63 -14.53 -17.31
N SER A 382 8.46 -15.60 -18.08
CA SER A 382 7.15 -16.24 -18.25
C SER A 382 6.62 -16.75 -16.90
N LEU A 383 5.31 -17.06 -16.81
CA LEU A 383 4.72 -17.61 -15.58
C LEU A 383 5.43 -18.88 -15.10
N GLN A 384 5.87 -19.73 -16.02
CA GLN A 384 6.57 -20.96 -15.69
C GLN A 384 8.01 -20.68 -15.22
N GLU A 385 8.71 -19.72 -15.85
CA GLU A 385 10.05 -19.31 -15.43
C GLU A 385 10.03 -18.61 -14.07
N ALA A 386 9.05 -17.74 -13.82
CA ALA A 386 8.84 -17.11 -12.51
C ALA A 386 8.60 -18.15 -11.41
N LYS A 387 7.80 -19.18 -11.70
CA LYS A 387 7.59 -20.31 -10.78
C LYS A 387 8.89 -21.09 -10.53
N THR A 388 9.65 -21.41 -11.58
CA THR A 388 10.94 -22.10 -11.45
C THR A 388 11.95 -21.26 -10.65
N PHE A 389 11.99 -19.96 -10.89
CA PHE A 389 12.81 -19.01 -10.14
C PHE A 389 12.51 -19.07 -8.64
N LEU A 390 11.24 -18.96 -8.24
CA LEU A 390 10.84 -19.06 -6.83
C LEU A 390 11.14 -20.45 -6.23
N ASN A 391 10.91 -21.52 -6.99
CA ASN A 391 11.20 -22.88 -6.51
C ASN A 391 12.70 -23.13 -6.31
N ASN A 392 13.57 -22.53 -7.13
CA ASN A 392 15.02 -22.60 -6.92
C ASN A 392 15.44 -21.92 -5.61
N ILE A 393 14.83 -20.78 -5.27
CA ILE A 393 15.05 -20.11 -3.97
C ILE A 393 14.57 -21.03 -2.84
N ILE A 394 13.40 -21.64 -2.98
CA ILE A 394 12.87 -22.61 -2.01
C ILE A 394 13.81 -23.81 -1.82
N THR A 395 14.38 -24.35 -2.90
CA THR A 395 15.37 -25.43 -2.81
C THR A 395 16.60 -25.01 -2.03
N GLU A 396 17.11 -23.80 -2.28
CA GLU A 396 18.25 -23.24 -1.54
C GLU A 396 17.93 -23.11 -0.04
N VAL A 397 16.77 -22.53 0.29
CA VAL A 397 16.32 -22.35 1.69
C VAL A 397 16.08 -23.69 2.38
N ASN A 398 15.45 -24.65 1.72
CA ASN A 398 15.25 -26.00 2.28
C ASN A 398 16.58 -26.71 2.57
N SER A 399 17.64 -26.45 1.79
CA SER A 399 18.97 -26.96 2.11
C SER A 399 19.57 -26.32 3.36
N TYR A 400 19.33 -25.02 3.59
CA TYR A 400 19.74 -24.36 4.84
C TYR A 400 18.95 -24.89 6.04
N LEU A 401 17.63 -25.02 5.92
CA LEU A 401 16.77 -25.59 6.96
C LEU A 401 17.20 -27.01 7.36
N GLU A 402 17.55 -27.85 6.37
CA GLU A 402 18.05 -29.20 6.63
C GLU A 402 19.38 -29.21 7.38
N LYS A 403 20.30 -28.27 7.09
CA LYS A 403 21.56 -28.13 7.84
C LYS A 403 21.36 -27.64 9.28
N MET A 404 20.22 -27.01 9.56
CA MET A 404 19.83 -26.52 10.88
C MET A 404 18.99 -27.55 11.67
N ASP A 405 18.82 -28.76 11.14
CA ASP A 405 17.93 -29.79 11.68
C ASP A 405 16.48 -29.30 11.88
N ALA A 406 16.02 -28.35 11.05
CA ALA A 406 14.65 -27.87 11.09
C ALA A 406 13.68 -28.94 10.58
N GLU A 407 12.64 -29.25 11.36
CA GLU A 407 11.68 -30.32 11.04
C GLU A 407 10.82 -30.01 9.81
N LYS A 408 10.61 -28.73 9.50
CA LYS A 408 9.71 -28.28 8.45
C LYS A 408 10.47 -27.87 7.19
N LYS A 409 9.90 -28.24 6.04
CA LYS A 409 10.36 -27.82 4.72
C LYS A 409 9.28 -26.97 4.04
N ILE A 410 9.73 -26.03 3.23
CA ILE A 410 8.88 -25.18 2.41
C ILE A 410 8.41 -25.98 1.19
N GLU A 411 7.11 -26.10 1.01
CA GLU A 411 6.54 -26.66 -0.22
C GLU A 411 6.74 -25.73 -1.42
N PHE A 412 6.98 -26.32 -2.59
CA PHE A 412 7.03 -25.61 -3.86
C PHE A 412 5.72 -24.87 -4.18
N VAL A 413 5.87 -23.73 -4.87
CA VAL A 413 4.75 -22.86 -5.17
C VAL A 413 3.82 -23.48 -6.22
N LYS A 414 2.52 -23.25 -6.06
CA LYS A 414 1.46 -23.71 -6.98
C LYS A 414 0.82 -22.51 -7.65
N PHE A 415 0.48 -22.61 -8.93
CA PHE A 415 -0.15 -21.49 -9.64
C PHE A 415 -1.41 -21.03 -8.89
N PRO A 416 -1.49 -19.73 -8.55
CA PRO A 416 -2.65 -19.19 -7.90
C PRO A 416 -3.79 -19.11 -8.92
N THR A 417 -4.93 -19.69 -8.56
CA THR A 417 -6.19 -19.52 -9.29
C THR A 417 -7.00 -18.47 -8.56
N VAL A 418 -7.06 -17.27 -9.12
CA VAL A 418 -7.81 -16.16 -8.54
C VAL A 418 -8.41 -15.34 -9.67
N SER A 419 -9.69 -15.01 -9.54
CA SER A 419 -10.40 -14.12 -10.46
C SER A 419 -10.83 -12.90 -9.67
N TYR A 420 -10.41 -11.73 -10.12
CA TYR A 420 -10.85 -10.47 -9.55
C TYR A 420 -11.50 -9.62 -10.62
N SER A 421 -12.50 -8.85 -10.20
CA SER A 421 -13.20 -7.89 -11.03
C SER A 421 -13.46 -6.66 -10.19
N LEU A 422 -13.30 -5.48 -10.80
CA LEU A 422 -13.63 -4.20 -10.15
C LEU A 422 -15.11 -4.16 -9.71
N GLU A 423 -15.98 -4.92 -10.37
CA GLU A 423 -17.40 -5.08 -10.01
C GLU A 423 -17.58 -5.60 -8.57
N ASN A 424 -16.66 -6.44 -8.08
CA ASN A 424 -16.73 -6.96 -6.72
C ASN A 424 -16.53 -5.87 -5.66
N TYR A 425 -15.93 -4.74 -6.03
CA TYR A 425 -15.60 -3.62 -5.15
C TYR A 425 -16.50 -2.41 -5.38
N LEU A 426 -16.84 -2.09 -6.63
CA LEU A 426 -17.72 -0.95 -6.92
C LEU A 426 -19.19 -1.33 -7.05
N GLY A 427 -19.50 -2.61 -7.23
CA GLY A 427 -20.82 -3.10 -7.60
C GLY A 427 -21.12 -2.95 -9.09
N THR A 428 -22.39 -3.10 -9.46
CA THR A 428 -22.88 -2.92 -10.83
C THR A 428 -23.67 -1.61 -10.98
N GLY A 429 -23.84 -1.18 -12.24
CA GLY A 429 -24.70 -0.05 -12.61
C GLY A 429 -23.92 1.15 -13.16
N ILE A 430 -24.63 2.26 -13.30
CA ILE A 430 -24.15 3.43 -14.07
C ILE A 430 -22.83 4.01 -13.56
N TYR A 431 -22.58 3.96 -12.24
CA TYR A 431 -21.35 4.50 -11.65
C TYR A 431 -20.16 3.56 -11.86
N PHE A 432 -20.38 2.23 -11.81
CA PHE A 432 -19.36 1.25 -12.18
C PHE A 432 -18.99 1.39 -13.65
N ASP A 433 -19.98 1.42 -14.54
CA ASP A 433 -19.77 1.58 -15.98
C ASP A 433 -19.01 2.87 -16.29
N TYR A 434 -19.29 3.95 -15.56
CA TYR A 434 -18.57 5.22 -15.66
C TYR A 434 -17.10 5.08 -15.26
N VAL A 435 -16.82 4.59 -14.05
CA VAL A 435 -15.43 4.46 -13.54
C VAL A 435 -14.64 3.58 -14.48
N ARG A 436 -15.19 2.42 -14.84
CA ARG A 436 -14.60 1.49 -15.78
C ARG A 436 -14.31 2.17 -17.13
N ALA A 437 -15.31 2.81 -17.74
CA ALA A 437 -15.13 3.48 -19.03
C ALA A 437 -14.11 4.63 -18.96
N ARG A 438 -14.03 5.36 -17.85
CA ARG A 438 -13.03 6.42 -17.67
C ARG A 438 -11.63 5.83 -17.56
N LEU A 439 -11.44 4.82 -16.71
CA LEU A 439 -10.15 4.13 -16.57
C LEU A 439 -9.73 3.46 -17.89
N GLU A 440 -10.66 2.86 -18.64
CA GLU A 440 -10.40 2.30 -19.98
C GLU A 440 -10.10 3.39 -21.03
N SER A 441 -10.82 4.51 -21.01
CA SER A 441 -10.58 5.63 -21.95
C SER A 441 -9.22 6.30 -21.74
N VAL A 442 -8.74 6.23 -20.50
CA VAL A 442 -7.45 6.69 -20.00
C VAL A 442 -6.50 5.49 -19.88
N ASN A 443 -6.63 4.48 -20.74
CA ASN A 443 -5.70 3.35 -20.86
C ASN A 443 -4.89 3.44 -22.16
N LYS A 444 -4.63 4.65 -22.67
CA LYS A 444 -3.78 4.92 -23.85
C LYS A 444 -2.32 5.13 -23.42
N GLU A 445 -1.39 5.42 -24.32
CA GLU A 445 0.00 5.72 -23.90
C GLU A 445 0.04 7.06 -23.14
N HIS A 446 0.80 7.14 -22.03
CA HIS A 446 0.98 8.29 -21.14
C HIS A 446 -0.30 8.84 -20.49
N ASN A 447 -0.82 8.14 -19.48
CA ASN A 447 -2.08 8.52 -18.84
C ASN A 447 -1.90 9.36 -17.58
N ARG A 448 -2.90 10.20 -17.34
CA ARG A 448 -3.10 10.96 -16.12
C ARG A 448 -4.48 10.63 -15.59
N VAL A 449 -4.55 10.23 -14.32
CA VAL A 449 -5.82 9.91 -13.66
C VAL A 449 -5.85 10.63 -12.33
N ALA A 450 -6.90 11.38 -12.06
CA ALA A 450 -7.15 12.00 -10.76
C ALA A 450 -8.38 11.37 -10.09
N LEU A 451 -8.14 10.37 -9.22
CA LEU A 451 -9.19 9.70 -8.48
C LEU A 451 -9.71 10.59 -7.34
N ARG A 452 -10.92 11.12 -7.50
CA ARG A 452 -11.62 11.84 -6.44
C ARG A 452 -12.37 10.85 -5.55
N TYR A 453 -12.18 10.95 -4.25
CA TYR A 453 -12.81 10.05 -3.29
C TYR A 453 -13.58 10.74 -2.17
N ASP A 454 -14.51 9.99 -1.57
CA ASP A 454 -15.24 10.37 -0.36
C ASP A 454 -14.64 9.68 0.88
N ASP A 455 -14.42 8.36 0.78
CA ASP A 455 -13.73 7.53 1.79
C ASP A 455 -12.29 7.24 1.33
N GLU A 456 -11.32 7.78 2.06
CA GLU A 456 -9.86 7.63 1.77
C GLU A 456 -9.43 6.15 1.79
N VAL A 457 -9.78 5.42 2.86
CA VAL A 457 -9.33 4.04 3.06
C VAL A 457 -9.92 3.13 2.00
N TYR A 458 -11.21 3.26 1.72
CA TYR A 458 -11.87 2.42 0.72
C TYR A 458 -11.41 2.76 -0.70
N ALA A 459 -11.25 4.04 -1.03
CA ALA A 459 -10.77 4.44 -2.34
C ALA A 459 -9.36 3.91 -2.62
N HIS A 460 -8.48 3.95 -1.62
CA HIS A 460 -7.12 3.44 -1.77
C HIS A 460 -7.07 1.90 -1.74
N LEU A 461 -8.05 1.22 -1.11
CA LEU A 461 -8.26 -0.22 -1.29
C LEU A 461 -8.68 -0.53 -2.73
N VAL A 462 -9.63 0.22 -3.29
CA VAL A 462 -10.05 0.07 -4.69
C VAL A 462 -8.88 0.36 -5.64
N LEU A 463 -8.05 1.35 -5.33
CA LEU A 463 -6.83 1.65 -6.08
C LEU A 463 -5.86 0.46 -6.08
N GLU A 464 -5.60 -0.16 -4.92
CA GLU A 464 -4.80 -1.38 -4.83
C GLU A 464 -5.31 -2.48 -5.77
N LYS A 465 -6.63 -2.62 -5.86
CA LYS A 465 -7.27 -3.54 -6.81
C LYS A 465 -7.08 -3.13 -8.27
N ILE A 466 -7.28 -1.85 -8.61
CA ILE A 466 -7.05 -1.32 -9.96
C ILE A 466 -5.60 -1.56 -10.43
N LEU A 467 -4.62 -1.40 -9.53
CA LEU A 467 -3.20 -1.62 -9.83
C LEU A 467 -2.88 -3.08 -10.15
N ASN A 468 -3.67 -4.03 -9.64
CA ASN A 468 -3.36 -5.46 -9.65
C ASN A 468 -4.30 -6.32 -10.52
N PHE A 469 -5.42 -5.79 -11.01
CA PHE A 469 -6.38 -6.54 -11.82
C PHE A 469 -5.98 -6.66 -13.29
N ASP A 470 -6.37 -7.76 -13.93
CA ASP A 470 -6.13 -8.02 -15.36
C ASP A 470 -6.90 -7.06 -16.29
N ASP A 471 -7.98 -6.45 -15.78
CA ASP A 471 -8.81 -5.48 -16.51
C ASP A 471 -8.00 -4.27 -17.02
N TYR A 472 -6.88 -3.96 -16.36
CA TYR A 472 -6.03 -2.80 -16.66
C TYR A 472 -4.60 -3.23 -16.94
N ARG A 473 -3.85 -2.47 -17.74
CA ARG A 473 -2.44 -2.81 -18.05
C ARG A 473 -1.49 -2.68 -16.85
N PHE A 474 -1.98 -2.12 -15.75
CA PHE A 474 -1.17 -1.76 -14.59
C PHE A 474 -0.60 -2.96 -13.84
N HIS A 475 -1.22 -4.15 -13.91
CA HIS A 475 -0.79 -5.34 -13.15
C HIS A 475 0.59 -5.89 -13.55
N LYS A 476 1.21 -5.41 -14.64
CA LYS A 476 2.53 -5.85 -15.11
C LYS A 476 3.64 -4.82 -14.95
N VAL A 477 3.32 -3.58 -14.61
CA VAL A 477 4.29 -2.47 -14.64
C VAL A 477 4.91 -2.22 -13.26
N PRO A 478 6.17 -1.78 -13.17
CA PRO A 478 6.73 -1.26 -11.92
C PRO A 478 6.08 0.07 -11.58
N PHE A 479 5.71 0.22 -10.32
CA PHE A 479 5.05 1.42 -9.81
C PHE A 479 5.58 1.77 -8.42
N VAL A 480 5.34 3.02 -8.01
CA VAL A 480 5.56 3.45 -6.62
C VAL A 480 4.37 4.29 -6.13
N VAL A 481 3.98 4.09 -4.88
CA VAL A 481 2.91 4.80 -4.19
C VAL A 481 3.52 5.74 -3.15
N ILE A 482 3.18 7.02 -3.23
CA ILE A 482 3.71 8.08 -2.37
C ILE A 482 2.54 8.80 -1.71
N ASP A 483 2.54 8.84 -0.38
CA ASP A 483 1.66 9.73 0.38
C ASP A 483 2.32 11.10 0.52
N VAL A 484 1.77 12.11 -0.16
CA VAL A 484 2.42 13.42 -0.29
C VAL A 484 2.33 14.29 0.96
N GLN A 485 1.45 13.93 1.91
CA GLN A 485 1.14 14.78 3.08
C GLN A 485 2.37 15.05 3.96
N ASN A 486 3.27 14.07 4.10
CA ASN A 486 4.39 14.13 5.06
C ASN A 486 5.77 14.10 4.39
N LEU A 487 5.89 14.64 3.17
CA LEU A 487 7.18 14.74 2.47
C LEU A 487 8.07 15.83 3.10
N GLU A 488 9.29 15.43 3.47
CA GLU A 488 10.36 16.32 3.95
C GLU A 488 11.26 16.83 2.83
N ASP A 489 11.21 16.23 1.65
CA ASP A 489 12.05 16.58 0.48
C ASP A 489 11.89 18.04 0.12
N GLU A 490 12.96 18.81 -0.09
CA GLU A 490 12.86 20.22 -0.51
C GLU A 490 12.39 20.39 -1.96
N ASP A 491 12.72 19.41 -2.80
CA ASP A 491 12.39 19.32 -4.22
C ASP A 491 11.97 17.90 -4.63
N LEU A 492 11.29 17.76 -5.77
CA LEU A 492 10.93 16.47 -6.37
C LEU A 492 11.47 16.36 -7.80
N PRO A 493 12.76 16.05 -7.99
CA PRO A 493 13.34 15.97 -9.32
C PRO A 493 12.71 14.81 -10.11
N LEU A 494 12.49 15.01 -11.42
CA LEU A 494 11.75 14.05 -12.27
C LEU A 494 12.49 12.72 -12.45
N ASP A 495 13.81 12.78 -12.55
CA ASP A 495 14.71 11.65 -12.82
C ASP A 495 14.71 10.61 -11.70
N GLN A 496 14.36 10.99 -10.47
CA GLN A 496 14.21 10.04 -9.35
C GLN A 496 13.16 8.94 -9.63
N PHE A 497 12.20 9.21 -10.52
CA PHE A 497 11.12 8.30 -10.90
C PHE A 497 11.43 7.46 -12.15
N SER A 498 12.60 7.62 -12.76
CA SER A 498 12.98 6.99 -14.03
C SER A 498 12.93 5.45 -14.05
N SER A 499 12.90 4.80 -12.89
CA SER A 499 12.83 3.34 -12.76
C SER A 499 11.41 2.79 -12.75
N PHE A 500 10.41 3.66 -12.86
CA PHE A 500 9.00 3.32 -12.78
C PHE A 500 8.31 3.63 -14.09
N ASP A 501 7.38 2.77 -14.45
CA ASP A 501 6.47 3.02 -15.57
C ASP A 501 5.20 3.74 -15.06
N MET A 502 5.00 3.81 -13.74
CA MET A 502 3.87 4.45 -13.10
C MET A 502 4.25 5.07 -11.75
N VAL A 503 3.75 6.27 -11.47
CA VAL A 503 3.86 6.91 -10.15
C VAL A 503 2.47 7.23 -9.63
N ILE A 504 2.24 6.92 -8.36
CA ILE A 504 0.97 7.20 -7.69
C ILE A 504 1.21 8.19 -6.56
N PHE A 505 0.63 9.39 -6.66
CA PHE A 505 0.64 10.38 -5.58
C PHE A 505 -0.71 10.38 -4.87
N LYS A 506 -0.74 9.88 -3.63
CA LYS A 506 -1.95 9.90 -2.81
C LYS A 506 -2.12 11.26 -2.15
N ASN A 507 -3.37 11.65 -1.95
CA ASN A 507 -3.76 12.81 -1.15
C ASN A 507 -3.12 14.12 -1.64
N ILE A 508 -3.12 14.37 -2.96
CA ILE A 508 -2.46 15.55 -3.56
C ILE A 508 -3.06 16.88 -3.12
N ASP A 509 -4.28 16.88 -2.56
CA ASP A 509 -4.85 18.04 -1.89
C ASP A 509 -4.06 18.47 -0.64
N ARG A 510 -3.21 17.59 -0.10
CA ARG A 510 -2.32 17.84 1.03
C ARG A 510 -0.85 18.02 0.61
N LEU A 511 -0.57 18.18 -0.69
CA LEU A 511 0.78 18.41 -1.20
C LEU A 511 1.37 19.72 -0.61
N PRO A 512 2.57 19.69 -0.01
CA PRO A 512 3.25 20.90 0.43
C PRO A 512 3.41 21.90 -0.73
N GLN A 513 2.99 23.16 -0.53
CA GLN A 513 2.97 24.17 -1.59
C GLN A 513 4.33 24.36 -2.28
N ARG A 514 5.42 24.24 -1.52
CA ARG A 514 6.81 24.30 -2.01
C ARG A 514 7.13 23.24 -3.08
N LEU A 515 6.45 22.09 -3.05
CA LEU A 515 6.64 20.98 -4.00
C LEU A 515 5.70 21.05 -5.22
N PHE A 516 4.80 22.04 -5.28
CA PHE A 516 3.79 22.10 -6.34
C PHE A 516 4.40 22.20 -7.74
N GLN A 517 5.44 23.02 -7.93
CA GLN A 517 6.06 23.20 -9.25
C GLN A 517 6.71 21.93 -9.77
N ASP A 518 7.39 21.20 -8.89
CA ASP A 518 8.02 19.92 -9.24
C ASP A 518 6.97 18.85 -9.52
N PHE A 519 5.93 18.76 -8.69
CA PHE A 519 4.79 17.89 -8.95
C PHE A 519 4.13 18.24 -10.29
N ALA A 520 3.91 19.51 -10.60
CA ALA A 520 3.30 19.93 -11.87
C ALA A 520 4.18 19.55 -13.07
N LYS A 521 5.51 19.61 -12.92
CA LYS A 521 6.46 19.12 -13.91
C LYS A 521 6.37 17.60 -14.07
N ILE A 522 6.35 16.84 -12.98
CA ILE A 522 6.17 15.37 -13.02
C ILE A 522 4.85 15.00 -13.68
N TYR A 523 3.76 15.66 -13.28
CA TYR A 523 2.43 15.42 -13.83
C TYR A 523 2.35 15.73 -15.33
N LYS A 524 3.18 16.62 -15.88
CA LYS A 524 3.18 16.90 -17.34
C LYS A 524 4.16 16.02 -18.08
N ASP A 525 5.40 15.93 -17.58
CA ASP A 525 6.56 15.50 -18.35
C ASP A 525 6.96 14.04 -18.07
N PHE A 526 6.42 13.39 -17.03
CA PHE A 526 6.74 11.99 -16.75
C PHE A 526 6.31 11.06 -17.89
N GLU A 527 7.25 10.27 -18.41
CA GLU A 527 7.00 9.33 -19.51
C GLU A 527 6.11 8.15 -19.08
N GLY A 528 5.98 7.86 -17.79
CA GLY A 528 5.06 6.83 -17.33
C GLY A 528 3.62 7.33 -17.14
N ASP A 529 2.79 6.49 -16.52
CA ASP A 529 1.46 6.85 -16.06
C ASP A 529 1.52 7.56 -14.70
N VAL A 530 0.66 8.56 -14.47
CA VAL A 530 0.53 9.21 -13.16
C VAL A 530 -0.90 9.04 -12.66
N ILE A 531 -1.05 8.43 -11.50
CA ILE A 531 -2.33 8.38 -10.78
C ILE A 531 -2.21 9.29 -9.58
N VAL A 532 -3.19 10.16 -9.39
CA VAL A 532 -3.29 11.00 -8.20
C VAL A 532 -4.61 10.72 -7.50
N THR A 533 -4.62 10.83 -6.18
CA THR A 533 -5.86 10.75 -5.40
C THR A 533 -6.06 12.03 -4.61
N TYR A 534 -7.30 12.46 -4.46
CA TYR A 534 -7.60 13.62 -3.61
C TYR A 534 -9.00 13.55 -3.01
N SER A 535 -9.14 14.12 -1.83
CA SER A 535 -10.41 14.14 -1.11
C SER A 535 -11.41 15.06 -1.78
N MET A 536 -12.66 14.61 -1.92
CA MET A 536 -13.77 15.48 -2.30
C MET A 536 -13.97 16.63 -1.31
N HIS A 537 -13.66 16.41 -0.04
CA HIS A 537 -13.84 17.38 1.05
C HIS A 537 -12.70 18.40 1.16
N SER A 538 -11.70 18.33 0.28
CA SER A 538 -10.61 19.32 0.21
C SER A 538 -11.02 20.60 -0.52
N PHE A 539 -12.09 20.55 -1.31
CA PHE A 539 -12.57 21.64 -2.15
C PHE A 539 -11.45 22.30 -2.96
N ILE A 540 -10.58 21.49 -3.60
CA ILE A 540 -9.39 22.00 -4.31
C ILE A 540 -9.69 23.07 -5.37
N ASP A 541 -10.90 23.11 -5.94
CA ASP A 541 -11.31 24.17 -6.87
C ASP A 541 -11.41 25.56 -6.22
N TYR A 542 -11.52 25.59 -4.89
CA TYR A 542 -11.44 26.78 -4.03
C TYR A 542 -10.07 26.93 -3.37
N THR A 543 -9.58 25.87 -2.73
CA THR A 543 -8.43 25.92 -1.83
C THR A 543 -7.09 25.85 -2.56
N ASN A 544 -7.05 25.23 -3.74
CA ASN A 544 -5.88 25.16 -4.61
C ASN A 544 -6.25 25.17 -6.10
N PRO A 545 -6.70 26.32 -6.64
CA PRO A 545 -7.20 26.42 -8.01
C PRO A 545 -6.19 26.03 -9.09
N ASP A 546 -4.89 26.23 -8.82
CA ASP A 546 -3.80 25.85 -9.74
C ASP A 546 -3.70 24.33 -9.87
N LEU A 547 -3.75 23.61 -8.73
CA LEU A 547 -3.80 22.15 -8.72
C LEU A 547 -5.06 21.62 -9.40
N PHE A 548 -6.22 22.20 -9.10
CA PHE A 548 -7.47 21.82 -9.76
C PHE A 548 -7.37 22.00 -11.28
N THR A 549 -6.88 23.16 -11.74
CA THR A 549 -6.70 23.45 -13.17
C THR A 549 -5.77 22.45 -13.84
N LEU A 550 -4.69 22.05 -13.16
CA LEU A 550 -3.74 21.07 -13.67
C LEU A 550 -4.38 19.69 -13.93
N ILE A 551 -5.26 19.22 -13.03
CA ILE A 551 -5.77 17.84 -13.05
C ILE A 551 -7.20 17.71 -13.57
N HIS A 552 -7.93 18.82 -13.78
CA HIS A 552 -9.39 18.79 -13.97
C HIS A 552 -9.88 17.88 -15.10
N SER A 553 -9.15 17.81 -16.22
CA SER A 553 -9.52 16.98 -17.38
C SER A 553 -9.45 15.48 -17.09
N ASP A 554 -8.67 15.13 -16.07
CA ASP A 554 -8.22 13.78 -15.76
C ASP A 554 -8.98 13.20 -14.56
N ILE A 555 -9.92 13.95 -14.00
CA ILE A 555 -10.70 13.53 -12.85
C ILE A 555 -11.57 12.32 -13.20
N VAL A 556 -11.51 11.33 -12.32
CA VAL A 556 -12.36 10.15 -12.27
C VAL A 556 -12.99 10.10 -10.88
N TYR A 557 -14.31 10.14 -10.85
CA TYR A 557 -15.07 10.19 -9.61
C TYR A 557 -15.38 8.77 -9.16
N LEU A 558 -14.82 8.38 -8.01
CA LEU A 558 -15.28 7.17 -7.36
C LEU A 558 -16.70 7.39 -6.83
N PRO A 559 -17.56 6.35 -6.82
CA PRO A 559 -18.92 6.50 -6.33
C PRO A 559 -18.92 6.94 -4.87
N GLN A 560 -19.93 7.70 -4.47
CA GLN A 560 -20.16 8.06 -3.06
C GLN A 560 -21.18 7.11 -2.45
N GLU A 561 -21.04 6.85 -1.15
CA GLU A 561 -22.02 6.05 -0.40
C GLU A 561 -23.44 6.62 -0.51
N SER A 562 -23.53 7.96 -0.47
CA SER A 562 -24.79 8.69 -0.57
C SER A 562 -25.47 8.58 -1.94
N LEU A 563 -24.73 8.22 -2.99
CA LEU A 563 -25.20 8.17 -4.38
C LEU A 563 -25.53 6.76 -4.86
N SER A 564 -24.99 5.73 -4.21
CA SER A 564 -25.17 4.34 -4.61
C SER A 564 -25.25 3.43 -3.40
N VAL A 565 -26.46 2.95 -3.10
CA VAL A 565 -26.71 1.94 -2.06
C VAL A 565 -25.89 0.67 -2.33
N ILE A 566 -25.72 0.30 -3.60
CA ILE A 566 -24.91 -0.85 -4.00
C ILE A 566 -23.45 -0.62 -3.60
N TYR A 567 -22.89 0.56 -3.91
CA TYR A 567 -21.52 0.90 -3.55
C TYR A 567 -21.33 0.94 -2.04
N ALA A 568 -22.23 1.59 -1.29
CA ALA A 568 -22.19 1.63 0.16
C ALA A 568 -22.18 0.22 0.79
N MET A 569 -22.96 -0.72 0.22
CA MET A 569 -22.94 -2.11 0.65
C MET A 569 -21.64 -2.83 0.29
N LYS A 570 -21.04 -2.56 -0.87
CA LYS A 570 -19.73 -3.11 -1.23
C LYS A 570 -18.61 -2.57 -0.36
N LEU A 571 -18.65 -1.28 0.00
CA LEU A 571 -17.75 -0.67 0.96
C LEU A 571 -17.81 -1.41 2.29
N LEU A 572 -19.01 -1.48 2.86
CA LEU A 572 -19.23 -2.15 4.13
C LEU A 572 -18.79 -3.63 4.11
N GLN A 573 -19.18 -4.39 3.08
CA GLN A 573 -18.83 -5.80 2.95
C GLN A 573 -17.31 -6.02 2.88
N ASN A 574 -16.62 -5.28 2.03
CA ASN A 574 -15.18 -5.45 1.81
C ASN A 574 -14.35 -4.94 3.00
N THR A 575 -14.83 -3.90 3.71
CA THR A 575 -14.18 -3.42 4.94
C THR A 575 -14.33 -4.44 6.08
N LEU A 576 -15.53 -5.00 6.28
CA LEU A 576 -15.74 -6.05 7.28
C LEU A 576 -15.00 -7.35 6.93
N GLN A 577 -14.89 -7.69 5.64
CA GLN A 577 -14.13 -8.86 5.20
C GLN A 577 -12.65 -8.73 5.55
N GLN A 578 -12.04 -7.55 5.38
CA GLN A 578 -10.64 -7.32 5.81
C GLN A 578 -10.46 -7.51 7.32
N CYS A 579 -11.40 -7.03 8.14
CA CYS A 579 -11.40 -7.25 9.58
C CYS A 579 -11.50 -8.74 9.94
N LYS A 580 -12.34 -9.49 9.20
CA LYS A 580 -12.52 -10.93 9.38
C LYS A 580 -11.26 -11.71 8.97
N ASP A 581 -10.67 -11.37 7.83
CA ASP A 581 -9.46 -12.02 7.31
C ASP A 581 -8.29 -11.86 8.28
N PHE A 582 -8.19 -10.69 8.94
CA PHE A 582 -7.19 -10.45 9.98
C PHE A 582 -7.46 -11.19 11.29
N SER A 583 -8.63 -10.97 11.91
CA SER A 583 -8.88 -11.42 13.27
C SER A 583 -9.41 -12.86 13.36
N GLY A 584 -9.99 -13.38 12.27
CA GLY A 584 -10.83 -14.57 12.26
C GLY A 584 -12.21 -14.36 12.89
N LYS A 585 -12.50 -13.18 13.44
CA LYS A 585 -13.77 -12.83 14.11
C LYS A 585 -14.68 -12.08 13.14
N GLU A 586 -15.98 -12.40 13.16
CA GLU A 586 -16.97 -11.67 12.36
C GLU A 586 -17.47 -10.43 13.10
N CYS A 587 -17.45 -9.29 12.41
CA CYS A 587 -18.16 -8.08 12.83
C CYS A 587 -19.56 -8.07 12.22
N ASN A 588 -20.58 -7.73 13.01
CA ASN A 588 -21.97 -7.74 12.56
C ASN A 588 -22.27 -6.56 11.63
N ILE A 589 -22.60 -6.86 10.36
CA ILE A 589 -22.92 -5.87 9.33
C ILE A 589 -24.13 -4.98 9.69
N GLU A 590 -25.11 -5.52 10.41
CA GLU A 590 -26.34 -4.78 10.76
C GLU A 590 -26.08 -3.63 11.75
N GLU A 591 -24.94 -3.63 12.44
CA GLU A 591 -24.58 -2.56 13.37
C GLU A 591 -24.15 -1.27 12.67
N PHE A 592 -23.65 -1.39 11.43
CA PHE A 592 -23.13 -0.29 10.62
C PHE A 592 -24.14 0.17 9.56
N LYS A 593 -25.03 -0.73 9.15
CA LYS A 593 -26.04 -0.47 8.12
C LYS A 593 -26.95 0.70 8.49
N GLY A 594 -27.12 1.64 7.56
CA GLY A 594 -27.97 2.82 7.75
C GLY A 594 -27.36 3.93 8.62
N LYS A 595 -26.14 3.74 9.13
CA LYS A 595 -25.34 4.80 9.78
C LYS A 595 -24.31 5.33 8.79
N LYS A 596 -23.86 6.58 8.98
CA LYS A 596 -22.73 7.15 8.24
C LYS A 596 -21.45 6.76 8.95
N PHE A 597 -20.78 5.73 8.46
CA PHE A 597 -19.44 5.35 8.91
C PHE A 597 -18.54 5.27 7.70
N ASN A 598 -17.32 5.80 7.81
CA ASN A 598 -16.28 5.48 6.85
C ASN A 598 -15.57 4.17 7.23
N SER A 599 -14.76 3.68 6.32
CA SER A 599 -14.06 2.40 6.44
C SER A 599 -13.08 2.37 7.60
N ARG A 600 -12.41 3.49 7.89
CA ARG A 600 -11.51 3.60 9.06
C ARG A 600 -12.28 3.44 10.37
N GLU A 601 -13.46 4.05 10.48
CA GLU A 601 -14.30 3.94 11.67
C GLU A 601 -14.85 2.53 11.87
N ILE A 602 -15.29 1.88 10.78
CA ILE A 602 -15.71 0.48 10.82
C ILE A 602 -14.57 -0.40 11.35
N ILE A 603 -13.36 -0.20 10.82
CA ILE A 603 -12.18 -0.95 11.28
C ILE A 603 -11.88 -0.66 12.74
N ALA A 604 -11.87 0.60 13.16
CA ALA A 604 -11.67 0.99 14.55
C ALA A 604 -12.66 0.31 15.51
N GLU A 605 -13.96 0.26 15.15
CA GLU A 605 -14.98 -0.40 15.95
C GLU A 605 -14.85 -1.93 15.97
N CYS A 606 -14.41 -2.53 14.87
CA CYS A 606 -14.08 -3.96 14.82
C CYS A 606 -12.87 -4.29 15.70
N VAL A 607 -11.81 -3.50 15.57
CA VAL A 607 -10.54 -3.67 16.26
C VAL A 607 -10.69 -3.60 17.79
N LYS A 608 -11.57 -2.74 18.30
CA LYS A 608 -11.89 -2.67 19.75
C LYS A 608 -12.45 -3.97 20.33
N ARG A 609 -12.99 -4.86 19.49
CA ARG A 609 -13.61 -6.14 19.90
C ARG A 609 -12.64 -7.32 19.78
N PHE A 610 -11.53 -7.10 19.12
CA PHE A 610 -10.46 -8.08 18.99
C PHE A 610 -9.74 -8.20 20.33
#